data_AF-A0A2M7VBU8-F1
#
_entry.id   AF-A0A2M7VBU8-F1
#
_cell.length_a   1.000
_cell.length_b   1.000
_cell.length_c   1.000
_cell.angle_alpha   90.00
_cell.angle_beta   90.00
_cell.angle_gamma   90.00
#
_symmetry.space_group_name_H-M   'P 1'
#
loop_
_entity.id
_entity.type
_entity.pdbx_description
1 polymer ?
#
loop_
_entity_poly.entity_id
_entity_poly.type
_entity_poly.pdbx_seq_one_letter_code
_entity_poly.pdbx_strand_id
1 'polypeptide(L)'
;MSEENMQVIPSVGIYIENKKGELLLVKSHKWNGKYAVPAGKIKYGETAVEAVERELEEETGLSPKSVEFVDNIDMIKDLEFVYKPEAHYASQRFQVIVSNTDVVLNDEAESFEWVQPEEILKRDDVVTIVKDYVKKHMLSKDNKSTQGGPAWGWKVNKKLSTLEQEMLEYKAGWQRAQADYKNLQAEIDKKKSEWVKMSELQVLSDFMPVYDNFKKAFAHHPELDVENEKDKKVKNWIDGVGYIMKQFGDVLKNFDIEEIKTVGEMFNPEMHEALGEEESEEEEGTILKEVDVGYMMKGKVIKVAKVIIAK
;
A
#
# COMPACT_ATOMS: atom_id res chain seq x y z
N MET A 1 -5.59 -47.96 50.14
CA MET A 1 -4.67 -47.49 49.07
C MET A 1 -3.97 -46.27 49.62
N SER A 2 -2.64 -46.28 49.71
CA SER A 2 -1.84 -45.17 50.23
C SER A 2 -1.94 -43.96 49.30
N GLU A 3 -1.97 -42.75 49.88
CA GLU A 3 -2.06 -41.45 49.19
C GLU A 3 -0.85 -41.13 48.28
N GLU A 4 0.19 -41.97 48.27
CA GLU A 4 1.52 -41.63 47.76
C GLU A 4 1.69 -41.63 46.22
N ASN A 5 0.69 -42.00 45.41
CA ASN A 5 0.84 -42.13 43.95
C ASN A 5 -0.22 -41.41 43.08
N MET A 6 -1.00 -40.47 43.62
CA MET A 6 -2.02 -39.78 42.81
C MET A 6 -1.38 -38.73 41.88
N GLN A 7 -1.33 -39.01 40.58
CA GLN A 7 -0.80 -38.09 39.57
C GLN A 7 -1.85 -37.06 39.15
N VAL A 8 -1.53 -35.77 39.31
CA VAL A 8 -2.32 -34.68 38.72
C VAL A 8 -1.82 -34.41 37.30
N ILE A 9 -2.74 -34.40 36.33
CA ILE A 9 -2.43 -34.22 34.91
C ILE A 9 -3.06 -32.90 34.43
N PRO A 10 -2.25 -31.88 34.08
CA PRO A 10 -2.76 -30.68 33.45
C PRO A 10 -3.19 -31.01 32.01
N SER A 11 -4.41 -30.61 31.66
CA SER A 11 -5.01 -30.92 30.36
C SER A 11 -5.83 -29.76 29.83
N VAL A 12 -6.15 -29.83 28.55
CA VAL A 12 -7.13 -28.97 27.90
C VAL A 12 -8.23 -29.80 27.28
N GLY A 13 -9.40 -29.21 27.09
CA GLY A 13 -10.35 -29.75 26.15
C GLY A 13 -11.19 -28.70 25.47
N ILE A 14 -11.68 -29.05 24.29
CA ILE A 14 -11.96 -28.07 23.24
C ILE A 14 -13.41 -28.24 22.78
N TYR A 15 -14.27 -27.28 23.08
CA TYR A 15 -15.61 -27.18 22.51
C TYR A 15 -15.51 -26.48 21.15
N ILE A 16 -15.48 -27.26 20.08
CA ILE A 16 -15.26 -26.74 18.72
C ILE A 16 -16.62 -26.44 18.08
N GLU A 17 -16.82 -25.20 17.65
CA GLU A 17 -18.06 -24.71 17.05
C GLU A 17 -17.82 -24.25 15.61
N ASN A 18 -18.74 -24.61 14.71
CA ASN A 18 -18.73 -24.11 13.34
C ASN A 18 -19.63 -22.86 13.18
N LYS A 19 -19.61 -22.24 11.99
CA LYS A 19 -20.41 -21.04 11.70
C LYS A 19 -21.93 -21.24 11.77
N LYS A 20 -22.41 -22.48 11.82
CA LYS A 20 -23.84 -22.83 11.95
C LYS A 20 -24.26 -23.03 13.41
N GLY A 21 -23.35 -22.87 14.36
CA GLY A 21 -23.61 -23.09 15.78
C GLY A 21 -23.58 -24.55 16.20
N GLU A 22 -23.09 -25.46 15.35
CA GLU A 22 -22.98 -26.88 15.67
C GLU A 22 -21.68 -27.15 16.42
N LEU A 23 -21.73 -28.05 17.40
CA LEU A 23 -20.54 -28.54 18.11
C LEU A 23 -19.99 -29.80 17.44
N LEU A 24 -18.67 -29.87 17.31
CA LEU A 24 -17.98 -31.09 16.91
C LEU A 24 -17.94 -32.06 18.10
N LEU A 25 -18.59 -33.20 17.93
CA LEU A 25 -18.49 -34.33 18.83
C LEU A 25 -17.58 -35.40 18.24
N VAL A 26 -16.76 -36.00 19.09
CA VAL A 26 -15.82 -37.05 18.71
C VAL A 26 -16.02 -38.27 19.59
N LYS A 27 -16.05 -39.44 18.98
CA LYS A 27 -16.17 -40.73 19.66
C LYS A 27 -14.81 -41.39 19.78
N SER A 28 -14.39 -41.72 20.99
CA SER A 28 -13.14 -42.42 21.25
C SER A 28 -13.28 -43.49 22.32
N HIS A 29 -12.33 -44.41 22.35
CA HIS A 29 -12.24 -45.47 23.35
C HIS A 29 -12.04 -44.95 24.78
N LYS A 30 -11.63 -43.68 24.95
CA LYS A 30 -11.37 -43.05 26.26
C LYS A 30 -12.65 -42.76 27.07
N TRP A 31 -13.80 -42.67 26.41
CA TRP A 31 -15.08 -42.25 27.01
C TRP A 31 -16.14 -43.36 27.05
N ASN A 32 -15.71 -44.63 27.15
CA ASN A 32 -16.59 -45.79 27.24
C ASN A 32 -17.62 -45.86 26.08
N GLY A 33 -17.19 -45.52 24.86
CA GLY A 33 -18.03 -45.53 23.67
C GLY A 33 -19.03 -44.37 23.58
N LYS A 34 -18.92 -43.34 24.43
CA LYS A 34 -19.68 -42.10 24.32
C LYS A 34 -18.95 -41.05 23.48
N TYR A 35 -19.72 -40.14 22.89
CA TYR A 35 -19.23 -38.93 22.26
C TYR A 35 -18.82 -37.91 23.33
N ALA A 36 -17.64 -37.34 23.12
CA ALA A 36 -17.09 -36.25 23.90
C ALA A 36 -16.56 -35.18 22.93
N VAL A 37 -15.60 -34.38 23.38
CA VAL A 37 -14.89 -33.43 22.53
C VAL A 37 -13.38 -33.66 22.61
N PRO A 38 -12.61 -33.18 21.63
CA PRO A 38 -11.16 -33.27 21.62
C PRO A 38 -10.52 -32.75 22.91
N ALA A 39 -9.48 -33.44 23.37
CA ALA A 39 -8.84 -33.13 24.64
C ALA A 39 -7.48 -33.82 24.76
N GLY A 40 -6.50 -33.06 25.24
CA GLY A 40 -5.15 -33.55 25.42
C GLY A 40 -4.41 -32.89 26.57
N LYS A 41 -3.13 -33.27 26.72
CA LYS A 41 -2.31 -32.85 27.86
C LYS A 41 -1.58 -31.56 27.51
N ILE A 42 -1.40 -30.71 28.51
CA ILE A 42 -0.48 -29.57 28.39
C ILE A 42 0.93 -30.12 28.55
N LYS A 43 1.77 -29.97 27.51
CA LYS A 43 3.16 -30.43 27.53
C LYS A 43 4.03 -29.49 28.38
N TYR A 44 5.16 -29.98 28.88
CA TYR A 44 6.09 -29.13 29.64
C TYR A 44 6.63 -28.01 28.73
N GLY A 45 6.54 -26.77 29.19
CA GLY A 45 6.97 -25.58 28.44
C GLY A 45 5.90 -25.00 27.49
N GLU A 46 4.70 -25.58 27.45
CA GLU A 46 3.59 -25.15 26.62
C GLU A 46 2.54 -24.39 27.46
N THR A 47 1.93 -23.34 26.90
CA THR A 47 0.76 -22.67 27.46
C THR A 47 -0.53 -23.45 27.16
N ALA A 48 -1.59 -23.20 27.92
CA ALA A 48 -2.88 -23.86 27.66
C ALA A 48 -3.45 -23.55 26.26
N VAL A 49 -3.23 -22.34 25.75
CA VAL A 49 -3.68 -21.96 24.40
C VAL A 49 -2.88 -22.69 23.33
N GLU A 50 -1.55 -22.74 23.45
CA GLU A 50 -0.71 -23.53 22.52
C GLU A 50 -1.10 -25.02 22.52
N ALA A 51 -1.43 -25.57 23.69
CA ALA A 51 -1.95 -26.93 23.79
C ALA A 51 -3.29 -27.09 23.08
N VAL A 52 -4.21 -26.12 23.17
CA VAL A 52 -5.48 -26.14 22.42
C VAL A 52 -5.25 -26.13 20.92
N GLU A 53 -4.37 -25.26 20.42
CA GLU A 53 -4.09 -25.16 18.98
C GLU A 53 -3.47 -26.46 18.46
N ARG A 54 -2.51 -27.02 19.18
CA ARG A 54 -1.86 -28.28 18.84
C ARG A 54 -2.83 -29.46 18.86
N GLU A 55 -3.58 -29.65 19.95
CA GLU A 55 -4.51 -30.80 20.06
C GLU A 55 -5.67 -30.66 19.05
N LEU A 56 -6.11 -29.44 18.73
CA LEU A 56 -7.09 -29.23 17.66
C LEU A 56 -6.56 -29.72 16.31
N GLU A 57 -5.34 -29.34 15.95
CA GLU A 57 -4.70 -29.76 14.70
C GLU A 57 -4.40 -31.27 14.70
N GLU A 58 -3.80 -31.79 15.78
CA GLU A 58 -3.40 -33.20 15.92
C GLU A 58 -4.62 -34.14 15.94
N GLU A 59 -5.75 -33.77 16.56
CA GLU A 59 -6.94 -34.64 16.68
C GLU A 59 -7.96 -34.46 15.55
N THR A 60 -8.03 -33.28 14.92
CA THR A 60 -9.10 -32.96 13.96
C THR A 60 -8.65 -32.38 12.63
N GLY A 61 -7.38 -31.99 12.49
CA GLY A 61 -6.86 -31.30 11.31
C GLY A 61 -7.40 -29.87 11.11
N LEU A 62 -8.14 -29.34 12.08
CA LEU A 62 -8.73 -28.00 12.01
C LEU A 62 -7.77 -26.95 12.58
N SER A 63 -8.02 -25.68 12.20
CA SER A 63 -7.30 -24.52 12.75
C SER A 63 -8.29 -23.52 13.36
N PRO A 64 -7.92 -22.86 14.48
CA PRO A 64 -8.82 -21.97 15.19
C PRO A 64 -8.97 -20.64 14.44
N LYS A 65 -10.19 -20.09 14.45
CA LYS A 65 -10.46 -18.68 14.14
C LYS A 65 -10.41 -17.82 15.41
N SER A 66 -10.87 -18.38 16.52
CA SER A 66 -10.78 -17.79 17.86
C SER A 66 -10.67 -18.89 18.91
N VAL A 67 -10.04 -18.57 20.04
CA VAL A 67 -9.89 -19.45 21.19
C VAL A 67 -10.31 -18.66 22.43
N GLU A 68 -11.33 -19.12 23.14
CA GLU A 68 -11.86 -18.46 24.34
C GLU A 68 -11.90 -19.43 25.52
N PHE A 69 -11.39 -19.00 26.67
CA PHE A 69 -11.46 -19.79 27.91
C PHE A 69 -12.92 -19.86 28.41
N VAL A 70 -13.35 -21.05 28.81
CA VAL A 70 -14.71 -21.31 29.30
C VAL A 70 -14.71 -21.51 30.81
N ASP A 71 -14.06 -22.58 31.27
CA ASP A 71 -13.98 -22.95 32.68
C ASP A 71 -12.85 -23.93 32.97
N ASN A 72 -12.70 -24.26 34.25
CA ASN A 72 -11.82 -25.33 34.73
C ASN A 72 -12.68 -26.47 35.25
N ILE A 73 -12.32 -27.70 34.90
CA ILE A 73 -12.99 -28.92 35.34
C ILE A 73 -11.97 -29.85 35.95
N ASP A 74 -12.24 -30.28 37.19
CA ASP A 74 -11.51 -31.33 37.87
C ASP A 74 -12.20 -32.67 37.59
N MET A 75 -11.52 -33.56 36.86
CA MET A 75 -12.00 -34.92 36.65
C MET A 75 -11.28 -35.85 37.63
N ILE A 76 -11.99 -36.20 38.70
CA ILE A 76 -11.50 -37.07 39.77
C ILE A 76 -12.33 -38.36 39.75
N LYS A 77 -11.72 -39.46 39.31
CA LYS A 77 -12.40 -40.78 39.21
C LYS A 77 -13.74 -40.70 38.45
N ASP A 78 -13.75 -39.97 37.34
CA ASP A 78 -14.92 -39.81 36.49
C ASP A 78 -15.36 -41.17 35.94
N LEU A 79 -16.63 -41.53 36.14
CA LEU A 79 -17.17 -42.84 35.75
C LEU A 79 -17.39 -42.98 34.23
N GLU A 80 -17.43 -41.87 33.50
CA GLU A 80 -17.57 -41.85 32.04
C GLU A 80 -16.20 -41.87 31.35
N PHE A 81 -15.14 -41.45 32.03
CA PHE A 81 -13.77 -41.41 31.52
C PHE A 81 -12.94 -42.62 31.98
N VAL A 82 -12.70 -43.55 31.07
CA VAL A 82 -12.09 -44.86 31.39
C VAL A 82 -10.58 -44.90 31.13
N TYR A 83 -9.99 -43.83 30.62
CA TYR A 83 -8.56 -43.75 30.34
C TYR A 83 -7.75 -43.23 31.53
N LYS A 84 -6.96 -44.11 32.18
CA LYS A 84 -6.25 -43.82 33.44
C LYS A 84 -7.21 -43.28 34.53
N PRO A 85 -8.23 -44.04 34.92
CA PRO A 85 -9.27 -43.61 35.87
C PRO A 85 -8.72 -43.30 37.28
N GLU A 86 -7.50 -43.72 37.58
CA GLU A 86 -6.78 -43.42 38.81
C GLU A 86 -6.15 -42.02 38.88
N ALA A 87 -6.05 -41.30 37.74
CA ALA A 87 -5.45 -39.97 37.67
C ALA A 87 -6.47 -38.86 37.98
N HIS A 88 -5.96 -37.73 38.50
CA HIS A 88 -6.74 -36.50 38.64
C HIS A 88 -6.39 -35.57 37.47
N TYR A 89 -7.34 -35.31 36.57
CA TYR A 89 -7.14 -34.34 35.51
C TYR A 89 -7.63 -32.97 35.95
N ALA A 90 -6.72 -31.99 35.95
CA ALA A 90 -7.06 -30.58 36.06
C ALA A 90 -7.15 -30.02 34.64
N SER A 91 -8.37 -29.87 34.13
CA SER A 91 -8.63 -29.56 32.71
C SER A 91 -9.09 -28.13 32.52
N GLN A 92 -8.37 -27.35 31.72
CA GLN A 92 -8.81 -26.04 31.26
C GLN A 92 -9.63 -26.19 29.98
N ARG A 93 -10.84 -25.64 29.95
CA ARG A 93 -11.77 -25.83 28.85
C ARG A 93 -11.85 -24.58 27.99
N PHE A 94 -11.82 -24.76 26.68
CA PHE A 94 -11.84 -23.67 25.72
C PHE A 94 -12.93 -23.88 24.69
N GLN A 95 -13.55 -22.79 24.26
CA GLN A 95 -14.39 -22.75 23.06
C GLN A 95 -13.52 -22.31 21.89
N VAL A 96 -13.63 -23.01 20.77
CA VAL A 96 -12.92 -22.68 19.55
C VAL A 96 -13.91 -22.55 18.41
N ILE A 97 -13.92 -21.41 17.74
CA ILE A 97 -14.68 -21.24 16.50
C ILE A 97 -13.75 -21.58 15.34
N VAL A 98 -14.19 -22.42 14.42
CA VAL A 98 -13.41 -22.82 13.24
C VAL A 98 -13.94 -22.20 11.94
N SER A 99 -13.04 -22.05 10.96
CA SER A 99 -13.36 -21.39 9.69
C SER A 99 -13.95 -22.33 8.63
N ASN A 100 -13.62 -23.62 8.71
CA ASN A 100 -14.09 -24.71 7.83
C ASN A 100 -14.53 -25.92 8.69
N THR A 101 -15.06 -26.96 8.05
CA THR A 101 -15.63 -28.16 8.71
C THR A 101 -15.00 -29.46 8.20
N ASP A 102 -13.84 -29.38 7.56
CA ASP A 102 -13.17 -30.51 6.91
C ASP A 102 -12.32 -31.25 7.95
N VAL A 103 -12.98 -32.08 8.76
CA VAL A 103 -12.34 -32.82 9.86
C VAL A 103 -11.58 -34.03 9.33
N VAL A 104 -10.33 -34.16 9.78
CA VAL A 104 -9.50 -35.35 9.59
C VAL A 104 -9.10 -35.86 10.96
N LEU A 105 -9.70 -36.99 11.37
CA LEU A 105 -9.40 -37.60 12.66
C LEU A 105 -8.06 -38.33 12.65
N ASN A 106 -7.38 -38.31 13.79
CA ASN A 106 -6.23 -39.18 14.06
C ASN A 106 -6.66 -40.55 14.61
N ASP A 107 -5.68 -41.40 14.93
CA ASP A 107 -5.89 -42.76 15.43
C ASP A 107 -6.57 -42.83 16.82
N GLU A 108 -6.75 -41.71 17.52
CA GLU A 108 -7.38 -41.69 18.84
C GLU A 108 -8.91 -41.70 18.78
N ALA A 109 -9.49 -41.35 17.64
CA ALA A 109 -10.93 -41.19 17.45
C ALA A 109 -11.49 -42.13 16.36
N GLU A 110 -12.66 -42.69 16.61
CA GLU A 110 -13.32 -43.64 15.71
C GLU A 110 -14.25 -42.94 14.70
N SER A 111 -14.91 -41.87 15.14
CA SER A 111 -15.88 -41.11 14.34
C SER A 111 -16.13 -39.73 14.92
N PHE A 112 -16.66 -38.83 14.09
CA PHE A 112 -17.05 -37.48 14.50
C PHE A 112 -18.41 -37.10 13.92
N GLU A 113 -19.08 -36.16 14.57
CA GLU A 113 -20.36 -35.59 14.13
C GLU A 113 -20.42 -34.10 14.48
N TRP A 114 -20.95 -33.28 13.56
CA TRP A 114 -21.38 -31.91 13.87
C TRP A 114 -22.83 -31.94 14.32
N VAL A 115 -23.11 -31.51 15.55
CA VAL A 115 -24.43 -31.68 16.17
C VAL A 115 -24.94 -30.37 16.74
N GLN A 116 -26.23 -30.09 16.55
CA GLN A 116 -26.88 -28.91 17.12
C GLN A 116 -27.00 -29.02 18.65
N PRO A 117 -26.81 -27.93 19.40
CA PRO A 117 -26.82 -27.97 20.86
C PRO A 117 -28.09 -28.59 21.47
N GLU A 118 -29.26 -28.32 20.90
CA GLU A 118 -30.53 -28.85 21.40
C GLU A 118 -30.67 -30.37 21.22
N GLU A 119 -29.98 -30.93 20.24
CA GLU A 119 -29.95 -32.38 19.98
C GLU A 119 -28.99 -33.08 20.95
N ILE A 120 -27.86 -32.47 21.28
CA ILE A 120 -26.88 -32.98 22.24
C ILE A 120 -27.52 -33.28 23.60
N LEU A 121 -28.44 -32.42 24.05
CA LEU A 121 -29.12 -32.61 25.34
C LEU A 121 -30.07 -33.81 25.37
N LYS A 122 -30.50 -34.32 24.22
CA LYS A 122 -31.43 -35.45 24.08
C LYS A 122 -30.72 -36.80 23.91
N ARG A 123 -29.41 -36.79 23.70
CA ARG A 123 -28.60 -37.96 23.33
C ARG A 123 -27.99 -38.63 24.55
N ASP A 124 -28.28 -39.90 24.82
CA ASP A 124 -27.70 -40.64 25.95
C ASP A 124 -26.24 -41.08 25.72
N ASP A 125 -25.83 -41.09 24.46
CA ASP A 125 -24.49 -41.45 24.00
C ASP A 125 -23.49 -40.28 24.03
N VAL A 126 -23.82 -39.14 24.64
CA VAL A 126 -22.92 -38.00 24.86
C VAL A 126 -22.59 -37.85 26.35
N VAL A 127 -21.31 -37.61 26.67
CA VAL A 127 -20.81 -37.45 28.04
C VAL A 127 -21.44 -36.26 28.76
N THR A 128 -21.57 -36.37 30.08
CA THR A 128 -22.28 -35.39 30.92
C THR A 128 -21.63 -34.01 30.86
N ILE A 129 -20.30 -33.96 30.86
CA ILE A 129 -19.53 -32.70 30.80
C ILE A 129 -19.92 -31.84 29.59
N VAL A 130 -20.10 -32.46 28.42
CA VAL A 130 -20.49 -31.76 27.19
C VAL A 130 -21.94 -31.26 27.28
N LYS A 131 -22.85 -32.07 27.83
CA LYS A 131 -24.25 -31.67 28.06
C LYS A 131 -24.35 -30.50 29.03
N ASP A 132 -23.54 -30.50 30.08
CA ASP A 132 -23.52 -29.43 31.07
C ASP A 132 -22.97 -28.14 30.48
N TYR A 133 -21.93 -28.22 29.64
CA TYR A 133 -21.47 -27.08 28.84
C TYR A 133 -22.60 -26.51 27.97
N VAL A 134 -23.29 -27.35 27.20
CA VAL A 134 -24.38 -26.91 26.32
C VAL A 134 -25.51 -26.24 27.11
N LYS A 135 -25.95 -26.84 28.23
CA LYS A 135 -27.01 -26.26 29.09
C LYS A 135 -26.61 -24.89 29.63
N LYS A 136 -25.37 -24.76 30.11
CA LYS A 136 -24.88 -23.58 30.82
C LYS A 136 -24.52 -22.45 29.86
N HIS A 137 -23.84 -22.76 28.77
CA HIS A 137 -23.19 -21.77 27.90
C HIS A 137 -23.91 -21.54 26.57
N MET A 138 -24.65 -22.53 26.03
CA MET A 138 -25.31 -22.40 24.72
C MET A 138 -26.83 -22.20 24.82
N LEU A 139 -27.50 -22.84 25.78
CA LEU A 139 -28.98 -22.91 25.81
C LEU A 139 -29.66 -22.27 27.04
N SER A 140 -28.91 -21.71 27.99
CA SER A 140 -29.52 -21.10 29.18
C SER A 140 -30.35 -19.86 28.81
N LYS A 141 -31.62 -19.82 29.24
CA LYS A 141 -32.54 -18.68 29.01
C LYS A 141 -32.17 -17.44 29.82
N ASP A 142 -31.33 -17.57 30.85
CA ASP A 142 -30.80 -16.42 31.60
C ASP A 142 -29.81 -15.60 30.77
N ASN A 143 -29.44 -16.07 29.57
CA ASN A 143 -28.76 -15.26 28.56
C ASN A 143 -29.73 -14.39 27.73
N LYS A 144 -31.05 -14.38 28.06
CA LYS A 144 -32.07 -13.48 27.48
C LYS A 144 -32.35 -12.23 28.32
N SER A 145 -31.34 -11.65 28.97
CA SER A 145 -31.25 -10.19 29.20
C SER A 145 -29.92 -9.82 29.85
N THR A 146 -28.82 -10.23 29.25
CA THR A 146 -27.52 -9.59 29.48
C THR A 146 -26.79 -9.54 28.16
N GLN A 147 -27.11 -8.50 27.41
CA GLN A 147 -26.07 -7.63 26.88
C GLN A 147 -25.13 -7.33 28.08
N GLY A 148 -24.18 -8.24 28.35
CA GLY A 148 -23.38 -8.25 29.57
C GLY A 148 -22.82 -9.65 29.85
N GLY A 149 -21.85 -10.10 29.04
CA GLY A 149 -20.94 -11.18 29.48
C GLY A 149 -20.30 -10.85 30.83
N PRO A 150 -19.57 -11.78 31.48
CA PRO A 150 -18.87 -11.51 32.74
C PRO A 150 -18.17 -10.15 32.64
N ALA A 151 -18.17 -9.32 33.69
CA ALA A 151 -17.82 -7.88 33.64
C ALA A 151 -16.44 -7.49 33.01
N TRP A 152 -15.71 -8.48 32.50
CA TRP A 152 -14.53 -8.38 31.64
C TRP A 152 -14.86 -8.45 30.12
N GLY A 153 -15.89 -9.17 29.68
CA GLY A 153 -16.26 -9.37 28.26
C GLY A 153 -17.03 -8.21 27.60
N TRP A 154 -17.75 -7.39 28.36
CA TRP A 154 -18.47 -6.23 27.81
C TRP A 154 -17.56 -5.01 27.53
N LYS A 155 -16.44 -4.89 28.25
CA LYS A 155 -15.38 -3.95 27.90
C LYS A 155 -14.54 -4.47 26.73
N VAL A 156 -14.32 -5.78 26.62
CA VAL A 156 -13.50 -6.36 25.54
C VAL A 156 -14.22 -6.34 24.21
N ASN A 157 -15.50 -6.70 24.12
CA ASN A 157 -16.19 -6.77 22.81
C ASN A 157 -16.49 -5.38 22.21
N LYS A 158 -16.86 -4.39 23.06
CA LYS A 158 -16.95 -3.00 22.62
C LYS A 158 -15.57 -2.44 22.25
N LYS A 159 -14.53 -2.70 23.05
CA LYS A 159 -13.16 -2.30 22.71
C LYS A 159 -12.67 -2.97 21.44
N LEU A 160 -12.96 -4.25 21.22
CA LEU A 160 -12.52 -5.01 20.05
C LEU A 160 -13.20 -4.48 18.79
N SER A 161 -14.52 -4.28 18.83
CA SER A 161 -15.24 -3.66 17.71
C SER A 161 -14.77 -2.23 17.44
N THR A 162 -14.53 -1.41 18.48
CA THR A 162 -13.97 -0.07 18.28
C THR A 162 -12.53 -0.14 17.77
N LEU A 163 -11.72 -1.08 18.23
CA LEU A 163 -10.33 -1.25 17.80
C LEU A 163 -10.25 -1.78 16.37
N GLU A 164 -11.17 -2.65 15.96
CA GLU A 164 -11.33 -3.10 14.57
C GLU A 164 -11.77 -1.95 13.66
N GLN A 165 -12.72 -1.11 14.11
CA GLN A 165 -13.12 0.10 13.39
C GLN A 165 -11.95 1.09 13.28
N GLU A 166 -11.25 1.37 14.37
CA GLU A 166 -10.05 2.22 14.39
C GLU A 166 -8.96 1.63 13.48
N MET A 167 -8.75 0.32 13.47
CA MET A 167 -7.79 -0.34 12.58
C MET A 167 -8.18 -0.18 11.11
N LEU A 168 -9.46 -0.34 10.78
CA LEU A 168 -9.98 -0.11 9.43
C LEU A 168 -9.82 1.35 9.02
N GLU A 169 -10.12 2.29 9.90
CA GLU A 169 -9.94 3.73 9.67
C GLU A 169 -8.46 4.10 9.48
N TYR A 170 -7.57 3.59 10.33
CA TYR A 170 -6.14 3.81 10.20
C TYR A 170 -5.58 3.16 8.94
N LYS A 171 -6.02 1.96 8.58
CA LYS A 171 -5.59 1.30 7.34
C LYS A 171 -6.06 2.09 6.11
N ALA A 172 -7.32 2.55 6.10
CA ALA A 172 -7.84 3.39 5.03
C ALA A 172 -7.11 4.75 4.96
N GLY A 173 -6.84 5.35 6.11
CA GLY A 173 -6.06 6.58 6.24
C GLY A 173 -4.63 6.42 5.73
N TRP A 174 -3.96 5.33 6.09
CA TRP A 174 -2.61 5.00 5.63
C TRP A 174 -2.58 4.74 4.12
N GLN A 175 -3.54 3.98 3.58
CA GLN A 175 -3.64 3.74 2.13
C GLN A 175 -3.87 5.05 1.36
N ARG A 176 -4.71 5.95 1.88
CA ARG A 176 -4.93 7.28 1.30
C ARG A 176 -3.66 8.12 1.35
N ALA A 177 -3.00 8.22 2.52
CA ALA A 177 -1.75 8.96 2.66
C ALA A 177 -0.64 8.40 1.76
N GLN A 178 -0.57 7.07 1.58
CA GLN A 178 0.38 6.44 0.67
C GLN A 178 0.08 6.79 -0.79
N ALA A 179 -1.20 6.83 -1.19
CA ALA A 179 -1.61 7.25 -2.52
C ALA A 179 -1.31 8.74 -2.76
N ASP A 180 -1.65 9.60 -1.80
CA ASP A 180 -1.36 11.04 -1.85
C ASP A 180 0.15 11.30 -1.95
N TYR A 181 0.97 10.57 -1.20
CA TYR A 181 2.42 10.67 -1.28
C TYR A 181 2.96 10.27 -2.66
N LYS A 182 2.44 9.19 -3.26
CA LYS A 182 2.82 8.80 -4.62
C LYS A 182 2.43 9.85 -5.66
N ASN A 183 1.23 10.42 -5.53
CA ASN A 183 0.77 11.50 -6.40
C ASN A 183 1.64 12.76 -6.25
N LEU A 184 1.95 13.14 -5.01
CA LEU A 184 2.85 14.26 -4.71
C LEU A 184 4.24 14.03 -5.29
N GLN A 185 4.80 12.83 -5.16
CA GLN A 185 6.12 12.49 -5.70
C GLN A 185 6.14 12.65 -7.23
N ALA A 186 5.12 12.11 -7.92
CA ALA A 186 4.97 12.26 -9.36
C ALA A 186 4.81 13.74 -9.78
N GLU A 187 4.07 14.54 -9.01
CA GLU A 187 3.92 15.97 -9.25
C GLU A 187 5.24 16.72 -9.06
N ILE A 188 5.99 16.41 -8.00
CA ILE A 188 7.31 16.99 -7.72
C ILE A 188 8.29 16.64 -8.83
N ASP A 189 8.34 15.39 -9.27
CA ASP A 189 9.26 14.96 -10.32
C ASP A 189 8.95 15.67 -11.65
N LYS A 190 7.66 15.85 -11.97
CA LYS A 190 7.22 16.65 -13.12
C LYS A 190 7.65 18.10 -13.00
N LYS A 191 7.37 18.76 -11.86
CA LYS A 191 7.76 20.16 -11.61
C LYS A 191 9.27 20.33 -11.66
N LYS A 192 10.04 19.38 -11.14
CA LYS A 192 11.50 19.40 -11.20
C LYS A 192 12.01 19.34 -12.63
N SER A 193 11.43 18.47 -13.48
CA SER A 193 11.77 18.42 -14.90
C SER A 193 11.45 19.72 -15.63
N GLU A 194 10.31 20.34 -15.32
CA GLU A 194 9.93 21.66 -15.86
C GLU A 194 10.89 22.76 -15.39
N TRP A 195 11.26 22.77 -14.10
CA TRP A 195 12.22 23.71 -13.52
C TRP A 195 13.62 23.63 -14.14
N VAL A 196 14.10 22.43 -14.45
CA VAL A 196 15.39 22.25 -15.14
C VAL A 196 15.34 22.93 -16.51
N LYS A 197 14.28 22.67 -17.29
CA LYS A 197 14.09 23.28 -18.61
C LYS A 197 13.96 24.81 -18.55
N MET A 198 13.24 25.33 -17.55
CA MET A 198 13.11 26.78 -17.36
C MET A 198 14.44 27.42 -16.95
N SER A 199 15.23 26.76 -16.11
CA SER A 199 16.56 27.23 -15.71
C SER A 199 17.52 27.26 -16.90
N GLU A 200 17.53 26.21 -17.73
CA GLU A 200 18.31 26.14 -18.97
C GLU A 200 17.95 27.29 -19.91
N LEU A 201 16.64 27.54 -20.11
CA LEU A 201 16.15 28.63 -20.93
C LEU A 201 16.58 30.00 -20.39
N GLN A 202 16.53 30.21 -19.07
CA GLN A 202 16.91 31.48 -18.46
C GLN A 202 18.39 31.80 -18.70
N VAL A 203 19.28 30.82 -18.48
CA VAL A 203 20.71 30.99 -18.75
C VAL A 203 20.94 31.29 -20.23
N LEU A 204 20.33 30.54 -21.15
CA LEU A 204 20.47 30.79 -22.58
C LEU A 204 19.95 32.18 -22.97
N SER A 205 18.82 32.60 -22.41
CA SER A 205 18.24 33.93 -22.64
C SER A 205 19.20 35.07 -22.23
N ASP A 206 19.95 34.91 -21.14
CA ASP A 206 20.94 35.90 -20.70
C ASP A 206 22.14 35.99 -21.67
N PHE A 207 22.46 34.90 -22.38
CA PHE A 207 23.52 34.88 -23.40
C PHE A 207 23.05 35.27 -24.81
N MET A 208 21.74 35.24 -25.11
CA MET A 208 21.22 35.63 -26.44
C MET A 208 21.64 37.04 -26.88
N PRO A 209 21.57 38.09 -26.03
CA PRO A 209 22.05 39.42 -26.42
C PRO A 209 23.54 39.44 -26.77
N VAL A 210 24.35 38.60 -26.12
CA VAL A 210 25.77 38.46 -26.44
C VAL A 210 25.94 37.87 -27.84
N TYR A 211 25.20 36.81 -28.14
CA TYR A 211 25.17 36.20 -29.47
C TYR A 211 24.68 37.17 -30.55
N ASP A 212 23.62 37.93 -30.29
CA ASP A 212 23.09 38.96 -31.18
C ASP A 212 24.13 40.05 -31.46
N ASN A 213 24.85 40.51 -30.44
CA ASN A 213 25.91 41.49 -30.60
C ASN A 213 27.09 40.94 -31.41
N PHE A 214 27.46 39.67 -31.21
CA PHE A 214 28.45 39.00 -32.06
C PHE A 214 27.98 38.92 -33.53
N LYS A 215 26.71 38.57 -33.79
CA LYS A 215 26.13 38.61 -35.15
C LYS A 215 26.23 40.00 -35.78
N LYS A 216 25.81 41.04 -35.05
CA LYS A 216 25.89 42.44 -35.51
C LYS A 216 27.34 42.86 -35.81
N ALA A 217 28.29 42.52 -34.94
CA ALA A 217 29.70 42.83 -35.15
C ALA A 217 30.30 42.07 -36.36
N PHE A 218 29.92 40.79 -36.52
CA PHE A 218 30.39 39.94 -37.61
C PHE A 218 29.87 40.37 -38.98
N ALA A 219 28.63 40.85 -39.04
CA ALA A 219 28.01 41.34 -40.28
C ALA A 219 28.70 42.59 -40.87
N HIS A 220 29.47 43.33 -40.07
CA HIS A 220 30.14 44.57 -40.47
C HIS A 220 31.67 44.40 -40.61
N HIS A 221 32.12 43.31 -41.21
CA HIS A 221 33.55 43.12 -41.47
C HIS A 221 34.00 43.91 -42.70
N PRO A 222 35.23 44.47 -42.72
CA PRO A 222 35.77 45.15 -43.89
C PRO A 222 35.91 44.20 -45.09
N GLU A 223 35.80 44.72 -46.31
CA GLU A 223 36.22 43.99 -47.51
C GLU A 223 37.73 43.75 -47.44
N LEU A 224 38.15 42.50 -47.65
CA LEU A 224 39.53 42.06 -47.53
C LEU A 224 40.07 41.61 -48.87
N ASP A 225 41.25 42.08 -49.24
CA ASP A 225 41.98 41.61 -50.42
C ASP A 225 42.75 40.32 -50.10
N VAL A 226 42.31 39.20 -50.68
CA VAL A 226 42.86 37.87 -50.40
C VAL A 226 44.29 37.66 -50.92
N GLU A 227 44.82 38.57 -51.74
CA GLU A 227 46.21 38.50 -52.23
C GLU A 227 47.24 39.05 -51.21
N ASN A 228 46.80 39.85 -50.24
CA ASN A 228 47.66 40.41 -49.18
C ASN A 228 47.77 39.46 -47.96
N GLU A 229 49.00 39.16 -47.52
CA GLU A 229 49.23 38.28 -46.34
C GLU A 229 48.58 38.79 -45.04
N LYS A 230 48.47 40.12 -44.85
CA LYS A 230 47.80 40.68 -43.67
C LYS A 230 46.30 40.40 -43.72
N ASP A 231 45.69 40.64 -44.86
CA ASP A 231 44.24 40.48 -45.06
C ASP A 231 43.85 38.99 -45.04
N LYS A 232 44.73 38.10 -45.49
CA LYS A 232 44.58 36.64 -45.32
C LYS A 232 44.54 36.21 -43.85
N LYS A 233 45.35 36.81 -42.97
CA LYS A 233 45.30 36.55 -41.51
C LYS A 233 44.01 37.06 -40.89
N VAL A 234 43.54 38.24 -41.28
CA VAL A 234 42.26 38.80 -40.82
C VAL A 234 41.11 37.90 -41.28
N LYS A 235 41.12 37.45 -42.53
CA LYS A 235 40.13 36.51 -43.07
C LYS A 235 40.07 35.20 -42.28
N ASN A 236 41.22 34.58 -42.00
CA ASN A 236 41.26 33.36 -41.19
C ASN A 236 40.67 33.58 -39.77
N TRP A 237 40.88 34.76 -39.19
CA TRP A 237 40.30 35.12 -37.90
C TRP A 237 38.77 35.29 -38.00
N ILE A 238 38.27 35.97 -39.04
CA ILE A 238 36.83 36.07 -39.35
C ILE A 238 36.23 34.67 -39.50
N ASP A 239 36.82 33.80 -40.31
CA ASP A 239 36.33 32.43 -40.49
C ASP A 239 36.27 31.68 -39.15
N GLY A 240 37.31 31.82 -38.32
CA GLY A 240 37.37 31.26 -36.97
C GLY A 240 36.24 31.73 -36.05
N VAL A 241 35.96 33.04 -36.02
CA VAL A 241 34.83 33.61 -35.27
C VAL A 241 33.50 33.14 -35.85
N GLY A 242 33.38 33.02 -37.17
CA GLY A 242 32.22 32.46 -37.85
C GLY A 242 31.93 31.02 -37.42
N TYR A 243 32.96 30.18 -37.23
CA TYR A 243 32.79 28.83 -36.67
C TYR A 243 32.24 28.85 -35.23
N ILE A 244 32.71 29.77 -34.39
CA ILE A 244 32.21 29.92 -33.01
C ILE A 244 30.74 30.33 -33.02
N MET A 245 30.37 31.28 -33.89
CA MET A 245 28.97 31.70 -34.04
C MET A 245 28.06 30.58 -34.54
N LYS A 246 28.55 29.76 -35.47
CA LYS A 246 27.84 28.57 -35.93
C LYS A 246 27.64 27.59 -34.77
N GLN A 247 28.68 27.30 -33.99
CA GLN A 247 28.59 26.42 -32.82
C GLN A 247 27.57 26.94 -31.80
N PHE A 248 27.54 28.25 -31.56
CA PHE A 248 26.55 28.86 -30.68
C PHE A 248 25.12 28.68 -31.21
N GLY A 249 24.91 28.92 -32.51
CA GLY A 249 23.61 28.66 -33.16
C GLY A 249 23.20 27.19 -33.10
N ASP A 250 24.15 26.27 -33.26
CA ASP A 250 23.90 24.82 -33.12
C ASP A 250 23.53 24.46 -31.66
N VAL A 251 24.10 25.12 -30.66
CA VAL A 251 23.68 24.98 -29.25
C VAL A 251 22.23 25.42 -29.09
N LEU A 252 21.83 26.60 -29.59
CA LEU A 252 20.44 27.06 -29.51
C LEU A 252 19.48 26.05 -30.17
N LYS A 253 19.82 25.53 -31.36
CA LYS A 253 19.03 24.49 -32.05
C LYS A 253 18.90 23.20 -31.25
N ASN A 254 19.95 22.77 -30.55
CA ASN A 254 19.90 21.58 -29.69
C ASN A 254 18.93 21.74 -28.51
N PHE A 255 18.67 22.98 -28.08
CA PHE A 255 17.64 23.31 -27.09
C PHE A 255 16.27 23.61 -27.72
N ASP A 256 16.09 23.30 -29.00
CA ASP A 256 14.88 23.58 -29.78
C ASP A 256 14.53 25.08 -29.83
N ILE A 257 15.55 25.95 -29.77
CA ILE A 257 15.42 27.40 -29.86
C ILE A 257 15.73 27.85 -31.29
N GLU A 258 14.83 28.63 -31.86
CA GLU A 258 14.89 29.18 -33.20
C GLU A 258 14.70 30.69 -33.19
N GLU A 259 15.30 31.37 -34.17
CA GLU A 259 15.11 32.82 -34.38
C GLU A 259 13.77 33.07 -35.09
N ILE A 260 13.05 34.08 -34.62
CA ILE A 260 11.81 34.52 -35.26
C ILE A 260 12.16 35.23 -36.56
N LYS A 261 11.55 34.80 -37.68
CA LYS A 261 11.68 35.51 -38.95
C LYS A 261 10.91 36.82 -38.90
N THR A 262 11.58 37.91 -39.28
CA THR A 262 11.06 39.27 -39.11
C THR A 262 10.96 40.01 -40.43
N VAL A 263 12.08 40.45 -41.01
CA VAL A 263 12.08 41.33 -42.20
C VAL A 263 11.34 40.67 -43.39
N GLY A 264 10.37 41.39 -43.94
CA GLY A 264 9.51 40.93 -45.04
C GLY A 264 8.28 40.14 -44.60
N GLU A 265 8.12 39.84 -43.31
CA GLU A 265 6.92 39.19 -42.76
C GLU A 265 5.92 40.23 -42.22
N MET A 266 4.66 39.82 -42.07
CA MET A 266 3.64 40.67 -41.44
C MET A 266 3.82 40.75 -39.93
N PHE A 267 3.59 41.94 -39.37
CA PHE A 267 3.61 42.15 -37.93
C PHE A 267 2.56 41.27 -37.22
N ASN A 268 2.97 40.66 -36.11
CA ASN A 268 2.12 39.84 -35.25
C ASN A 268 2.40 40.24 -33.80
N PRO A 269 1.43 40.84 -33.07
CA PRO A 269 1.58 41.24 -31.68
C PRO A 269 2.00 40.12 -30.71
N GLU A 270 1.73 38.85 -31.05
CA GLU A 270 2.14 37.71 -30.22
C GLU A 270 3.65 37.41 -30.32
N MET A 271 4.29 37.81 -31.42
CA MET A 271 5.69 37.49 -31.72
C MET A 271 6.60 38.72 -31.80
N HIS A 272 6.01 39.90 -32.03
CA HIS A 272 6.72 41.12 -32.40
C HIS A 272 6.31 42.30 -31.51
N GLU A 273 7.28 43.16 -31.17
CA GLU A 273 7.09 44.46 -30.52
C GLU A 273 7.49 45.56 -31.51
N ALA A 274 6.52 46.36 -31.95
CA ALA A 274 6.77 47.48 -32.86
C ALA A 274 7.35 48.67 -32.09
N LEU A 275 8.57 49.10 -32.45
CA LEU A 275 9.23 50.26 -31.84
C LEU A 275 8.96 51.57 -32.60
N GLY A 276 8.45 51.48 -33.82
CA GLY A 276 8.15 52.62 -34.66
C GLY A 276 7.63 52.22 -36.03
N GLU A 277 7.22 53.22 -36.79
CA GLU A 277 6.68 53.10 -38.14
C GLU A 277 7.53 53.97 -39.09
N GLU A 278 7.79 53.48 -40.29
CA GLU A 278 8.48 54.22 -41.36
C GLU A 278 7.64 54.20 -42.66
N GLU A 279 7.71 55.29 -43.45
CA GLU A 279 7.10 55.32 -44.79
C GLU A 279 7.82 54.32 -45.70
N SER A 280 7.05 53.48 -46.39
CA SER A 280 7.54 52.46 -47.32
C SER A 280 6.57 52.25 -48.48
N GLU A 281 7.04 51.62 -49.55
CA GLU A 281 6.20 51.13 -50.65
C GLU A 281 5.55 49.77 -50.33
N GLU A 282 5.98 49.13 -49.24
CA GLU A 282 5.45 47.85 -48.75
C GLU A 282 4.06 48.00 -48.12
N GLU A 283 3.33 46.89 -47.97
CA GLU A 283 2.00 46.88 -47.33
C GLU A 283 2.07 47.31 -45.86
N GLU A 284 1.08 48.10 -45.41
CA GLU A 284 0.96 48.56 -44.02
C GLU A 284 1.04 47.39 -43.03
N GLY A 285 1.92 47.50 -42.03
CA GLY A 285 2.17 46.43 -41.06
C GLY A 285 3.24 45.41 -41.48
N THR A 286 3.83 45.52 -42.68
CA THR A 286 5.01 44.72 -43.07
C THR A 286 6.23 45.13 -42.26
N ILE A 287 7.02 44.15 -41.79
CA ILE A 287 8.25 44.43 -41.05
C ILE A 287 9.37 44.86 -42.01
N LEU A 288 9.84 46.09 -41.83
CA LEU A 288 10.89 46.70 -42.64
C LEU A 288 12.29 46.43 -42.08
N LYS A 289 12.44 46.52 -40.75
CA LYS A 289 13.73 46.37 -40.07
C LYS A 289 13.59 45.58 -38.78
N GLU A 290 14.56 44.72 -38.52
CA GLU A 290 14.76 44.09 -37.24
C GLU A 290 15.74 44.91 -36.40
N VAL A 291 15.32 45.33 -35.22
CA VAL A 291 16.14 46.06 -34.25
C VAL A 291 16.80 45.07 -33.28
N ASP A 292 15.98 44.19 -32.69
CA ASP A 292 16.43 43.10 -31.83
C ASP A 292 15.79 41.78 -32.27
N VAL A 293 16.62 40.75 -32.37
CA VAL A 293 16.21 39.39 -32.76
C VAL A 293 15.25 38.81 -31.71
N GLY A 294 14.15 38.24 -32.18
CA GLY A 294 13.23 37.45 -31.39
C GLY A 294 13.57 35.96 -31.42
N TYR A 295 13.18 35.23 -30.39
CA TYR A 295 13.44 33.80 -30.27
C TYR A 295 12.18 33.05 -29.85
N MET A 296 12.06 31.82 -30.35
CA MET A 296 11.00 30.89 -30.01
C MET A 296 11.57 29.52 -29.64
N MET A 297 10.92 28.83 -28.70
CA MET A 297 11.27 27.48 -28.28
C MET A 297 10.04 26.59 -28.38
N LYS A 298 10.10 25.52 -29.20
CA LYS A 298 8.98 24.58 -29.41
C LYS A 298 7.64 25.27 -29.73
N GLY A 299 7.69 26.32 -30.56
CA GLY A 299 6.50 27.08 -30.93
C GLY A 299 6.04 28.13 -29.93
N LYS A 300 6.71 28.30 -28.78
CA LYS A 300 6.42 29.37 -27.81
C LYS A 300 7.44 30.48 -27.91
N VAL A 301 6.97 31.72 -28.02
CA VAL A 301 7.83 32.91 -27.99
C VAL A 301 8.48 33.03 -26.62
N ILE A 302 9.81 33.11 -26.59
CA ILE A 302 10.61 33.29 -25.37
C ILE A 302 11.18 34.71 -25.28
N LYS A 303 11.38 35.37 -26.44
CA LYS A 303 11.73 36.78 -26.56
C LYS A 303 11.06 37.31 -27.83
N VAL A 304 10.23 38.34 -27.70
CA VAL A 304 9.63 39.01 -28.86
C VAL A 304 10.70 39.70 -29.69
N ALA A 305 10.54 39.70 -31.02
CA ALA A 305 11.41 40.47 -31.89
C ALA A 305 11.01 41.95 -31.85
N LYS A 306 11.99 42.85 -31.77
CA LYS A 306 11.71 44.29 -31.84
C LYS A 306 11.91 44.77 -33.25
N VAL A 307 10.89 45.39 -33.83
CA VAL A 307 10.82 45.66 -35.26
C VAL A 307 10.33 47.07 -35.56
N ILE A 308 10.64 47.55 -36.77
CA ILE A 308 10.06 48.76 -37.37
C ILE A 308 9.18 48.31 -38.52
N ILE A 309 7.95 48.79 -38.57
CA ILE A 309 6.93 48.36 -39.53
C ILE A 309 6.61 49.46 -40.55
N ALA A 310 6.07 49.07 -41.69
CA ALA A 310 5.56 49.98 -42.72
C ALA A 310 4.27 50.67 -42.24
N LYS A 311 4.21 51.97 -42.48
CA LYS A 311 3.04 52.82 -42.24
C LYS A 311 2.12 52.87 -43.45
#